data_AF-A0A428Z4W4-F1
#
_entry.id   AF-A0A428Z4W4-F1
#
_cell.length_a   1.000
_cell.length_b   1.000
_cell.length_c   1.000
_cell.angle_alpha   90.00
_cell.angle_beta   90.00
_cell.angle_gamma   90.00
#
_symmetry.space_group_name_H-M   'P 1'
#
loop_
_entity.id
_entity.type
_entity.pdbx_description
1 polymer ?
#
loop_
_entity_poly.entity_id
_entity_poly.type
_entity_poly.pdbx_seq_one_letter_code
_entity_poly.pdbx_strand_id
1 'polypeptide(L)' 'MRKFVWEGEWPSLEDNPDQTFDELGYDSLALLETHSRIRRDYGVQFSDEDLTELTTPQELVDFVNSQIKAA' A
#
# COMPACT_ATOMS: atom_id res chain seq x y z
N MET A 1 4.79 -26.07 -11.35
CA MET A 1 4.42 -25.04 -10.36
C MET A 1 5.71 -24.39 -9.88
N ARG A 2 6.06 -23.21 -10.40
CA ARG A 2 7.22 -22.47 -9.87
C ARG A 2 6.83 -21.96 -8.49
N LYS A 3 7.35 -22.60 -7.46
CA LYS A 3 7.45 -21.98 -6.13
C LYS A 3 8.33 -20.74 -6.33
N PHE A 4 7.76 -19.55 -6.24
CA PHE A 4 8.57 -18.39 -5.88
C PHE A 4 8.95 -18.61 -4.42
N VAL A 5 10.08 -19.28 -4.21
CA VAL A 5 10.74 -19.36 -2.91
C VAL A 5 11.60 -18.12 -2.85
N TRP A 6 11.12 -17.08 -2.17
CA TRP A 6 12.02 -16.05 -1.68
C TRP A 6 12.80 -16.69 -0.53
N GLU A 7 14.12 -16.78 -0.64
CA GLU A 7 14.98 -17.20 0.47
C GLU A 7 15.24 -15.98 1.36
N GLY A 8 14.36 -15.73 2.32
CA GLY A 8 14.50 -14.64 3.30
C GLY A 8 13.20 -14.38 4.10
N GLU A 9 13.32 -13.59 5.16
CA GLU A 9 12.15 -13.04 5.87
C GLU A 9 11.45 -12.01 4.97
N TRP A 10 10.12 -12.08 4.91
CA TRP A 10 9.34 -11.04 4.23
C TRP A 10 9.45 -9.76 5.05
N PRO A 11 9.82 -8.62 4.45
CA PRO A 11 9.91 -7.38 5.18
C PRO A 11 8.52 -7.00 5.70
N SER A 12 8.40 -6.78 7.02
CA SER A 12 7.14 -6.32 7.60
C SER A 12 6.93 -4.85 7.25
N LEU A 13 5.69 -4.50 6.87
CA LEU A 13 5.29 -3.11 6.64
C LEU A 13 5.37 -2.28 7.93
N GLU A 14 5.15 -2.90 9.10
CA GLU A 14 5.19 -2.21 10.38
C GLU A 14 6.62 -1.89 10.83
N ASP A 15 7.58 -2.73 10.43
CA ASP A 15 9.00 -2.56 10.74
C ASP A 15 9.69 -1.62 9.73
N ASN A 16 9.11 -1.44 8.54
CA ASN A 16 9.68 -0.64 7.45
C ASN A 16 8.63 0.31 6.81
N PRO A 17 7.97 1.17 7.61
CA PRO A 17 6.83 1.95 7.13
C PRO A 17 7.23 3.06 6.15
N ASP A 18 8.49 3.51 6.18
CA ASP A 18 9.04 4.55 5.32
C ASP A 18 9.73 3.99 4.05
N GLN A 19 9.82 2.67 3.91
CA GLN A 19 10.35 2.05 2.68
C GLN A 19 9.30 2.05 1.59
N THR A 20 9.75 2.19 0.35
CA THR A 20 8.83 2.13 -0.78
C THR A 20 8.29 0.72 -0.95
N PHE A 21 7.06 0.61 -1.47
CA PHE A 21 6.45 -0.67 -1.79
C PHE A 21 7.30 -1.52 -2.74
N ASP A 22 8.02 -0.89 -3.68
CA ASP A 22 8.94 -1.56 -4.61
C ASP A 22 10.13 -2.20 -3.88
N GLU A 23 10.76 -1.46 -2.94
CA GLU A 23 11.84 -1.99 -2.09
C GLU A 23 11.38 -3.14 -1.19
N LEU A 24 10.10 -3.10 -0.78
CA LEU A 24 9.44 -4.16 0.00
C LEU A 24 8.98 -5.35 -0.87
N GLY A 25 9.14 -5.27 -2.20
CA GLY A 25 8.82 -6.34 -3.13
C GLY A 25 7.35 -6.41 -3.57
N TYR A 26 6.58 -5.35 -3.34
CA TYR A 26 5.21 -5.21 -3.83
C TYR A 26 5.19 -4.63 -5.24
N ASP A 27 4.40 -5.24 -6.12
CA ASP A 27 4.20 -4.75 -7.47
C ASP A 27 3.01 -3.79 -7.58
N SER A 28 2.88 -3.15 -8.75
CA SER A 28 1.80 -2.19 -9.02
C SER A 28 0.39 -2.81 -8.97
N LEU A 29 0.26 -4.12 -9.25
CA LEU A 29 -1.03 -4.80 -9.17
C LEU A 29 -1.45 -5.00 -7.71
N ALA A 30 -0.52 -5.36 -6.83
CA ALA A 30 -0.77 -5.44 -5.40
C ALA A 30 -1.23 -4.09 -4.82
N LEU A 31 -0.62 -2.99 -5.27
CA LEU A 31 -1.04 -1.64 -4.85
C LEU A 31 -2.42 -1.26 -5.39
N LEU A 32 -2.72 -1.57 -6.65
CA LEU A 32 -4.03 -1.31 -7.24
C LEU A 32 -5.15 -2.07 -6.51
N GLU A 33 -4.92 -3.33 -6.17
CA GLU A 33 -5.87 -4.15 -5.39
C GLU A 33 -6.03 -3.61 -3.97
N THR A 34 -4.94 -3.16 -3.34
CA THR A 34 -4.96 -2.54 -2.02
C THR A 34 -5.82 -1.26 -2.01
N HIS A 35 -5.59 -0.35 -2.96
CA HIS A 35 -6.40 0.86 -3.11
C HIS A 35 -7.88 0.55 -3.40
N SER A 36 -8.13 -0.45 -4.25
CA SER A 36 -9.50 -0.89 -4.58
C SER A 36 -10.24 -1.41 -3.36
N ARG A 37 -9.56 -2.20 -2.52
CA ARG A 37 -10.11 -2.72 -1.27
C ARG A 37 -10.37 -1.61 -0.26
N ILE A 38 -9.44 -0.67 -0.10
CA ILE A 38 -9.60 0.48 0.81
C ILE A 38 -10.82 1.33 0.40
N ARG A 39 -10.96 1.62 -0.90
CA ARG A 39 -12.12 2.35 -1.44
C ARG A 39 -13.44 1.66 -1.10
N ARG A 40 -13.50 0.34 -1.26
CA ARG A 40 -14.70 -0.47 -1.02
C ARG A 40 -15.05 -0.56 0.47
N ASP A 41 -14.05 -0.79 1.31
CA ASP A 41 -14.25 -1.12 2.72
C ASP A 41 -14.38 0.14 3.59
N TYR A 42 -13.71 1.24 3.21
CA TYR A 42 -13.65 2.47 4.01
C TYR A 42 -14.22 3.71 3.29
N GLY A 43 -14.66 3.60 2.03
CA GLY A 43 -15.25 4.73 1.29
C GLY A 43 -14.25 5.82 0.86
N VAL A 44 -12.94 5.58 1.05
CA VAL A 44 -11.87 6.52 0.69
C VAL A 44 -11.77 6.65 -0.83
N GLN A 45 -11.66 7.89 -1.31
CA GLN A 45 -11.42 8.19 -2.72
C GLN A 45 -9.93 8.45 -2.96
N PHE A 46 -9.42 7.91 -4.06
CA PHE A 46 -8.06 8.15 -4.56
C PHE A 46 -8.17 8.81 -5.93
N SER A 47 -7.47 9.93 -6.10
CA SER A 47 -7.18 10.53 -7.40
C SER A 47 -6.07 9.76 -8.13
N ASP A 48 -5.89 10.02 -9.42
CA ASP A 48 -4.82 9.40 -10.21
C ASP A 48 -3.42 9.79 -9.68
N GLU A 49 -3.29 10.99 -9.12
CA GLU A 49 -2.06 11.48 -8.49
C GLU A 49 -1.76 10.70 -7.20
N ASP A 50 -2.76 10.50 -6.33
CA ASP A 50 -2.63 9.70 -5.10
C ASP A 50 -2.14 8.28 -5.38
N LEU A 51 -2.61 7.67 -6.47
CA LEU A 51 -2.19 6.30 -6.87
C LEU A 51 -0.70 6.21 -7.23
N THR A 52 -0.08 7.34 -7.57
CA THR A 52 1.34 7.42 -7.96
C THR A 52 2.24 8.02 -6.88
N GLU A 53 1.71 8.88 -6.00
CA GLU A 53 2.48 9.56 -4.96
C GLU A 53 2.52 8.80 -3.63
N LEU A 54 1.53 7.95 -3.33
CA LEU A 54 1.51 7.13 -2.12
C LEU A 54 2.39 5.90 -2.29
N THR A 55 3.70 6.08 -2.13
CA THR A 55 4.72 5.07 -2.45
C THR A 55 5.17 4.25 -1.25
N THR A 56 4.86 4.67 -0.04
CA THR A 56 5.22 3.99 1.21
C THR A 56 3.99 3.57 2.03
N PRO A 57 4.12 2.53 2.89
CA PRO A 57 3.06 2.16 3.83
C PRO A 57 2.60 3.31 4.74
N GLN A 58 3.55 4.12 5.24
CA GLN A 58 3.25 5.24 6.13
C GLN A 58 2.39 6.29 5.42
N GLU A 59 2.77 6.71 4.21
CA GLU A 59 2.01 7.68 3.40
C GLU A 59 0.59 7.20 3.15
N LEU A 60 0.42 5.93 2.75
CA LEU A 60 -0.90 5.36 2.49
C LEU A 60 -1.79 5.37 3.74
N VAL A 61 -1.26 4.95 4.89
CA VAL A 61 -2.00 4.93 6.15
C VAL A 61 -2.37 6.34 6.60
N ASP A 62 -1.46 7.30 6.49
CA ASP A 62 -1.71 8.69 6.86
C ASP A 62 -2.77 9.32 5.97
N PHE A 63 -2.71 9.09 4.66
CA PHE A 63 -3.73 9.52 3.71
C PHE A 63 -5.10 8.97 4.08
N VAL A 64 -5.21 7.65 4.24
CA VAL A 64 -6.47 6.97 4.59
C VAL A 64 -7.03 7.50 5.90
N ASN A 65 -6.19 7.63 6.93
CA ASN A 65 -6.60 8.16 8.22
C ASN A 65 -7.08 9.61 8.14
N SER A 66 -6.47 10.44 7.29
CA SER A 66 -6.91 11.83 7.09
C SER A 66 -8.30 11.90 6.45
N GLN A 67 -8.57 11.02 5.48
CA GLN A 67 -9.85 10.94 4.79
C GLN A 67 -10.96 10.40 5.70
N ILE A 68 -10.66 9.41 6.53
CA ILE A 68 -11.64 8.84 7.48
C ILE A 68 -11.94 9.82 8.62
N LYS A 69 -10.95 10.56 9.14
CA LYS A 69 -11.16 11.56 10.20
C LYS A 69 -11.93 12.79 9.72
N ALA A 70 -11.88 13.09 8.41
CA ALA A 70 -12.57 14.22 7.81
C ALA A 70 -14.05 13.95 7.49
N ALA A 71 -14.50 12.69 7.61
CA ALA A 71 -15.89 12.25 7.41
C ALA A 71 -16.72 12.34 8.71
#